data_AF-A0A958ABY8-F1
#
_entry.id   AF-A0A958ABY8-F1
#
_cell.length_a   1.000
_cell.length_b   1.000
_cell.length_c   1.000
_cell.angle_alpha   90.00
_cell.angle_beta   90.00
_cell.angle_gamma   90.00
#
_symmetry.space_group_name_H-M   'P 1'
#
loop_
_entity.id
_entity.type
_entity.pdbx_description
1 polymer ?
#
loop_
_entity_poly.entity_id
_entity_poly.type
_entity_poly.pdbx_seq_one_letter_code
_entity_poly.pdbx_strand_id
1 'polypeptide(L)'
;MLSIKPILFMEDGDIIPLEKVRTTEKALEKLFEFVAEFDNLEQTAIIQRSKQPSKEAKLLKERLEQSFPKLQFPIIQYGPDLATRIGPNAVGIVVYEGMSF
;
A
#
# COMPACT_ATOMS: atom_id res chain seq x y z
N MET A 1 3.49 18.50 17.69
CA MET A 1 2.87 17.24 17.22
C MET A 1 3.96 16.30 16.75
N LEU A 2 3.95 15.04 17.19
CA LEU A 2 4.90 14.03 16.72
C LEU A 2 4.51 13.64 15.28
N SER A 3 5.37 13.91 14.30
CA SER A 3 5.20 13.59 12.87
C SER A 3 5.30 12.08 12.60
N ILE A 4 4.49 11.28 13.29
CA ILE A 4 4.45 9.83 13.14
C ILE A 4 3.39 9.48 12.11
N LYS A 5 3.78 8.68 11.11
CA LYS A 5 2.86 8.05 10.16
C LYS A 5 2.66 6.59 10.60
N PRO A 6 1.46 6.19 11.04
CA PRO A 6 1.20 4.79 11.34
C PRO A 6 1.18 3.98 10.05
N ILE A 7 1.75 2.78 10.08
CA ILE A 7 1.53 1.75 9.07
C ILE A 7 0.46 0.80 9.60
N LEU A 8 -0.56 0.60 8.78
CA LEU A 8 -1.73 -0.21 9.09
C LEU A 8 -1.73 -1.46 8.22
N PHE A 9 -2.03 -2.59 8.82
CA PHE A 9 -2.22 -3.87 8.14
C PHE A 9 -3.66 -4.32 8.31
N MET A 10 -4.12 -5.17 7.40
CA MET A 10 -5.40 -5.84 7.51
C MET A 10 -5.15 -7.33 7.76
N GLU A 11 -5.57 -7.82 8.92
CA GLU A 11 -5.46 -9.22 9.33
C GLU A 11 -6.86 -9.69 9.75
N ASP A 12 -7.33 -10.81 9.18
CA ASP A 12 -8.66 -11.39 9.45
C ASP A 12 -9.84 -10.39 9.35
N GLY A 13 -9.69 -9.36 8.50
CA GLY A 13 -10.67 -8.30 8.30
C GLY A 13 -10.56 -7.11 9.28
N ASP A 14 -9.66 -7.19 10.26
CA ASP A 14 -9.39 -6.12 11.21
C ASP A 14 -8.18 -5.28 10.78
N ILE A 15 -8.28 -3.96 10.99
CA ILE A 15 -7.17 -3.03 10.75
C ILE A 15 -6.32 -2.93 12.01
N ILE A 16 -5.09 -3.41 11.94
CA ILE A 16 -4.15 -3.37 13.06
C ILE A 16 -2.98 -2.40 12.78
N PRO A 17 -2.54 -1.61 13.77
CA PRO A 17 -1.35 -0.78 13.64
C PRO A 17 -0.10 -1.64 13.85
N LEU A 18 0.72 -1.79 12.82
CA LEU A 18 1.95 -2.58 12.91
C LEU A 18 3.12 -1.75 13.44
N GLU A 19 3.38 -0.59 12.84
CA GLU A 19 4.58 0.20 13.15
C GLU A 19 4.34 1.71 13.08
N LYS A 20 5.07 2.47 13.92
CA LYS A 20 5.12 3.92 13.89
C LYS A 20 6.37 4.38 13.13
N VAL A 21 6.23 4.67 11.84
CA VAL A 21 7.35 5.20 11.05
C VAL A 21 7.41 6.73 11.10
N ARG A 22 8.64 7.26 11.06
CA ARG A 22 8.89 8.71 11.15
C ARG A 22 9.03 9.39 9.78
N THR A 23 9.27 8.62 8.72
CA THR A 23 9.49 9.14 7.36
C THR A 23 8.60 8.43 6.35
N THR A 24 8.23 9.14 5.29
CA THR A 24 7.49 8.57 4.17
C THR A 24 8.26 7.45 3.48
N GLU A 25 9.58 7.61 3.33
CA GLU A 25 10.45 6.62 2.69
C GLU A 25 10.40 5.25 3.37
N LYS A 26 10.51 5.22 4.70
CA LYS A 26 10.37 3.97 5.48
C LYS A 26 8.98 3.35 5.34
N ALA A 27 7.94 4.19 5.23
CA ALA A 27 6.59 3.70 4.99
C ALA A 27 6.48 2.99 3.64
N LEU A 28 7.05 3.59 2.58
CA LEU A 28 7.04 3.01 1.24
C LEU A 28 7.89 1.74 1.15
N GLU A 29 9.03 1.72 1.85
CA GLU A 29 9.86 0.52 1.97
C GLU A 29 9.10 -0.65 2.59
N LYS A 30 8.34 -0.41 3.66
CA LYS A 30 7.50 -1.45 4.29
C LYS A 30 6.39 -1.97 3.38
N LEU A 31 5.74 -1.09 2.62
CA LEU A 31 4.75 -1.52 1.62
C LEU A 31 5.40 -2.35 0.50
N PHE A 32 6.64 -2.04 0.12
CA PHE A 32 7.40 -2.83 -0.84
C PHE A 32 7.79 -4.20 -0.27
N GLU A 33 8.32 -4.24 0.96
CA GLU A 33 8.69 -5.47 1.66
C GLU A 33 7.48 -6.40 1.76
N PHE A 34 6.31 -5.88 2.14
CA PHE A 34 5.06 -6.65 2.19
C PHE A 34 4.71 -7.32 0.86
N VAL A 35 4.83 -6.62 -0.28
CA VAL A 35 4.56 -7.25 -1.59
C VAL A 35 5.58 -8.34 -1.90
N ALA A 36 6.85 -8.14 -1.51
CA ALA A 36 7.93 -9.08 -1.76
C ALA A 36 7.87 -10.36 -0.90
N GLU A 37 6.98 -10.42 0.09
CA GLU A 37 6.75 -11.61 0.92
C GLU A 37 5.87 -12.66 0.24
N PHE A 38 5.16 -12.31 -0.84
CA PHE A 38 4.27 -13.22 -1.55
C PHE A 38 4.97 -13.91 -2.73
N ASP A 39 4.85 -15.23 -2.80
CA ASP A 39 5.47 -16.03 -3.86
C ASP A 39 4.60 -16.07 -5.13
N ASN A 40 3.27 -16.00 -4.98
CA ASN A 40 2.31 -16.13 -6.09
C ASN A 40 1.41 -14.90 -6.26
N LEU A 41 2.01 -13.75 -6.53
CA LEU A 41 1.29 -12.51 -6.80
C LEU A 41 0.46 -12.61 -8.10
N GLU A 42 -0.87 -12.64 -7.97
CA GLU A 42 -1.79 -12.70 -9.11
C GLU A 42 -2.33 -11.31 -9.47
N GLN A 43 -2.76 -10.53 -8.46
CA GLN A 43 -3.24 -9.16 -8.67
C GLN A 43 -2.70 -8.22 -7.61
N THR A 44 -2.43 -6.98 -8.00
CA THR A 44 -2.04 -5.92 -7.06
C THR A 44 -2.72 -4.60 -7.41
N ALA A 45 -2.84 -3.72 -6.42
CA ALA A 45 -3.25 -2.34 -6.66
C ALA A 45 -2.69 -1.42 -5.59
N ILE A 46 -2.25 -0.23 -6.00
CA ILE A 46 -1.92 0.87 -5.08
C ILE A 46 -3.21 1.64 -4.82
N ILE A 47 -3.54 1.86 -3.55
CA ILE A 47 -4.78 2.54 -3.13
C ILE A 47 -4.46 3.93 -2.56
N GLN A 48 -5.27 4.93 -2.93
CA GLN A 48 -5.19 6.29 -2.37
C GLN A 48 -6.56 7.01 -2.44
N ARG A 49 -6.75 8.14 -1.73
CA ARG A 49 -8.00 8.92 -1.84
C ARG A 49 -8.05 9.85 -3.04
N SER A 50 -6.90 10.38 -3.45
CA SER A 50 -6.79 11.41 -4.48
C SER A 50 -7.13 10.86 -5.87
N LYS A 51 -7.81 11.68 -6.68
CA LYS A 51 -8.05 11.38 -8.10
C LYS A 51 -6.76 11.32 -8.91
N GLN A 52 -5.78 12.15 -8.56
CA GLN A 52 -4.49 12.19 -9.22
C GLN A 52 -3.46 11.40 -8.41
N PRO A 53 -2.58 10.59 -9.04
CA PRO A 53 -1.51 9.88 -8.36
C PRO A 53 -0.64 10.81 -7.50
N SER A 54 -0.58 10.55 -6.20
CA SER A 54 0.29 11.27 -5.27
C SER A 54 1.78 11.00 -5.58
N LYS A 55 2.68 11.80 -5.01
CA LYS A 55 4.12 11.58 -5.14
C LYS A 55 4.51 10.21 -4.58
N GLU A 56 3.95 9.88 -3.42
CA GLU A 56 4.16 8.60 -2.73
C GLU A 56 3.68 7.41 -3.55
N ALA A 57 2.48 7.49 -4.12
CA ALA A 57 1.94 6.42 -4.97
C ALA A 57 2.79 6.21 -6.22
N LYS A 58 3.31 7.29 -6.84
CA LYS A 58 4.21 7.21 -8.00
C LYS A 58 5.55 6.56 -7.64
N LEU A 59 6.17 6.96 -6.53
CA LEU A 59 7.44 6.39 -6.07
C LEU A 59 7.31 4.90 -5.73
N LEU A 60 6.23 4.53 -5.05
CA LEU A 60 5.94 3.12 -4.76
C LEU A 60 5.75 2.32 -6.04
N LYS A 61 4.95 2.85 -6.97
CA LYS A 61 4.69 2.24 -8.27
C LYS A 61 5.97 2.00 -9.05
N GLU A 62 6.81 3.02 -9.19
CA GLU A 62 8.07 2.93 -9.93
C GLU A 62 8.99 1.86 -9.36
N ARG A 63 9.14 1.81 -8.03
CA ARG A 63 9.95 0.79 -7.35
C ARG A 63 9.40 -0.62 -7.58
N LEU A 64 8.07 -0.79 -7.47
CA LEU A 64 7.41 -2.09 -7.68
C LEU A 64 7.52 -2.55 -9.13
N GLU A 65 7.33 -1.68 -10.12
CA GLU A 65 7.46 -2.01 -11.54
C GLU A 65 8.90 -2.43 -11.91
N GLN A 66 9.91 -1.85 -11.25
CA GLN A 66 11.31 -2.25 -11.42
C GLN A 66 11.60 -3.66 -10.88
N SER A 67 11.02 -4.02 -9.72
CA SER A 67 11.24 -5.33 -9.09
C SER A 67 10.34 -6.43 -9.63
N PHE A 68 9.13 -6.10 -10.08
CA PHE A 68 8.11 -7.04 -10.55
C PHE A 68 7.62 -6.67 -11.97
N PRO A 69 8.47 -6.75 -13.00
CA PRO A 69 8.18 -6.21 -14.33
C PRO A 69 7.02 -6.91 -15.08
N LYS A 70 6.55 -8.05 -14.58
CA LYS A 70 5.41 -8.79 -15.14
C LYS A 70 4.07 -8.44 -14.49
N LEU A 71 4.10 -7.76 -13.34
CA LEU A 71 2.90 -7.36 -12.61
C LEU A 71 2.48 -5.95 -12.99
N GLN A 72 1.18 -5.68 -12.86
CA GLN A 72 0.64 -4.34 -13.00
C GLN A 72 0.32 -3.76 -11.63
N PHE A 73 0.62 -2.48 -11.45
CA PHE A 73 0.35 -1.71 -10.24
C PHE A 73 -0.59 -0.53 -10.57
N PRO A 74 -1.88 -0.79 -10.86
CA PRO A 74 -2.85 0.28 -11.04
C PRO A 74 -2.98 1.11 -9.76
N ILE A 75 -3.17 2.42 -9.92
CA ILE A 75 -3.45 3.31 -8.80
C ILE A 75 -4.96 3.55 -8.78
N ILE A 76 -5.63 3.03 -7.76
CA ILE A 76 -7.08 3.08 -7.62
C ILE A 76 -7.48 3.98 -6.46
N GLN A 77 -8.67 4.57 -6.58
CA GLN A 77 -9.19 5.48 -5.58
C GLN A 77 -10.05 4.73 -4.56
N TYR A 78 -9.75 4.82 -3.26
CA TYR A 78 -10.65 4.32 -2.22
C TYR A 78 -11.79 5.29 -1.89
N GLY A 79 -12.85 4.74 -1.31
CA GLY A 79 -14.09 5.43 -0.97
C GLY A 79 -13.99 6.34 0.26
N PRO A 80 -14.99 7.22 0.47
CA PRO A 80 -15.02 8.12 1.62
C PRO A 80 -15.12 7.38 2.95
N ASP A 81 -15.77 6.22 2.99
CA ASP A 81 -15.88 5.34 4.14
C ASP A 81 -14.50 4.93 4.68
N LEU A 82 -13.61 4.43 3.83
CA LEU A 82 -12.25 4.10 4.24
C LEU A 82 -11.45 5.35 4.62
N ALA A 83 -11.63 6.46 3.88
CA ALA A 83 -10.97 7.73 4.15
C ALA A 83 -11.26 8.28 5.57
N THR A 84 -12.46 8.06 6.10
CA THR A 84 -12.80 8.49 7.47
C THR A 84 -12.04 7.71 8.55
N ARG A 85 -11.62 6.47 8.25
CA ARG A 85 -10.91 5.58 9.19
C ARG A 85 -9.40 5.78 9.13
N ILE A 86 -8.82 5.83 7.94
CA ILE A 86 -7.35 5.86 7.75
C ILE A 86 -6.81 7.23 7.34
N GLY A 87 -7.70 8.20 7.12
CA GLY A 87 -7.36 9.57 6.72
C GLY A 87 -7.27 9.76 5.20
N PRO A 88 -7.42 11.00 4.71
CA PRO A 88 -7.51 11.31 3.28
C PRO A 88 -6.17 11.25 2.52
N ASN A 89 -5.05 11.16 3.23
CA ASN A 89 -3.71 11.15 2.65
C ASN A 89 -3.05 9.76 2.71
N ALA A 90 -3.80 8.73 3.09
CA ALA A 90 -3.26 7.38 3.14
C ALA A 90 -2.95 6.86 1.73
N VAL A 91 -1.80 6.21 1.61
CA VAL A 91 -1.37 5.41 0.45
C VAL A 91 -1.13 4.00 0.97
N GLY A 92 -1.66 3.00 0.26
CA GLY A 92 -1.48 1.60 0.62
C GLY A 92 -1.33 0.73 -0.62
N ILE A 93 -1.13 -0.56 -0.39
CA ILE A 93 -1.09 -1.58 -1.43
C ILE A 93 -2.03 -2.72 -1.04
N VAL A 94 -2.71 -3.27 -2.03
CA VAL A 94 -3.52 -4.48 -1.90
C VAL A 94 -2.88 -5.53 -2.78
N VAL A 95 -2.76 -6.74 -2.24
CA VAL A 95 -2.22 -7.91 -2.91
C VAL A 95 -3.29 -8.99 -2.86
N TYR A 96 -3.47 -9.68 -3.99
CA TYR A 96 -4.18 -10.94 -4.08
C TYR A 96 -3.18 -12.01 -4.49
N GLU A 97 -2.92 -12.94 -3.58
CA GLU A 97 -2.11 -14.11 -3.84
C GLU A 97 -2.99 -15.21 -4.44
N GLY A 98 -2.56 -15.75 -5.58
CA GLY A 98 -3.31 -16.79 -6.27
C GLY A 98 -3.34 -18.08 -5.43
N MET A 99 -4.48 -18.75 -5.40
CA MET A 99 -4.59 -20.04 -4.71
C MET A 99 -3.77 -21.11 -5.44
N SER A 100 -2.80 -21.69 -4.75
CA SER A 100 -2.13 -22.93 -5.16
C SER A 100 -3.09 -24.10 -4.92
N PHE A 101 -3.64 -24.68 -5.99
CA PHE A 101 -4.42 -25.92 -5.93
C PHE A 101 -3.53 -27.17 -5.97
#